data_AF-A0A842SJI4-F1
#
_entry.id   AF-A0A842SJI4-F1
#
_cell.length_a   1.000
_cell.length_b   1.000
_cell.length_c   1.000
_cell.angle_alpha   90.00
_cell.angle_beta   90.00
_cell.angle_gamma   90.00
#
_symmetry.space_group_name_H-M   'P 1'
#
loop_
_entity.id
_entity.type
_entity.pdbx_description
1 polymer ?
#
loop_
_entity_poly.entity_id
_entity_poly.type
_entity_poly.pdbx_seq_one_letter_code
_entity_poly.pdbx_strand_id
1 'polypeptide(L)'
;MRLVTLRLETILKENLQEMAENSQRIMSDIIRDLVDLGIGYQQESPVIIKGVFGITRSFSKLRYGDEGSRISVYLNEEQIGESLDTFNGNENSAIREALRLGFIMLNADKVSFTNPHVEVKPLKDFMVNSFQNNRAQKALENLKDKEKMRGKDF
;
A
#
# COMPACT_ATOMS: atom_id res chain seq x y z
N MET A 1 14.18 14.90 3.91
CA MET A 1 13.70 13.51 4.18
C MET A 1 13.84 13.25 5.66
N ARG A 2 12.88 12.56 6.26
CA ARG A 2 12.81 12.25 7.69
C ARG A 2 12.73 10.74 7.87
N LEU A 3 13.45 10.23 8.87
CA LEU A 3 13.40 8.82 9.25
C LEU A 3 12.14 8.58 10.08
N VAL A 4 11.27 7.70 9.61
CA VAL A 4 10.03 7.30 10.30
C VAL A 4 10.12 5.81 10.61
N THR A 5 9.76 5.43 11.84
CA THR A 5 9.70 4.01 12.24
C THR A 5 8.26 3.54 12.34
N LEU A 6 7.89 2.62 11.47
CA LEU A 6 6.54 2.08 11.37
C LEU A 6 6.49 0.68 11.97
N ARG A 7 5.33 0.31 12.54
CA ARG A 7 5.01 -1.08 12.89
C ARG A 7 4.05 -1.64 11.86
N LEU A 8 4.50 -2.59 11.05
CA LEU A 8 3.75 -3.25 9.98
C LEU A 8 3.65 -4.74 10.26
N GLU A 9 2.71 -5.42 9.62
CA GLU A 9 2.66 -6.87 9.63
C GLU A 9 3.93 -7.47 9.04
N THR A 10 4.45 -8.53 9.67
CA THR A 10 5.68 -9.21 9.22
C THR A 10 5.59 -9.63 7.76
N ILE A 11 4.46 -10.17 7.33
CA ILE A 11 4.24 -10.56 5.93
C ILE A 11 4.31 -9.38 4.95
N LEU A 12 3.81 -8.21 5.34
CA LEU A 12 3.93 -7.01 4.50
C LEU A 12 5.40 -6.58 4.41
N LYS A 13 6.14 -6.61 5.52
CA LYS A 13 7.57 -6.32 5.52
C LYS A 13 8.36 -7.27 4.61
N GLU A 14 8.09 -8.56 4.69
CA GLU A 14 8.72 -9.60 3.86
C GLU A 14 8.43 -9.37 2.37
N ASN A 15 7.19 -9.08 2.01
CA ASN A 15 6.84 -8.75 0.61
C ASN A 15 7.55 -7.47 0.13
N LEU A 16 7.66 -6.43 0.97
CA LEU A 16 8.38 -5.20 0.62
C LEU A 16 9.87 -5.45 0.42
N GLN A 17 10.46 -6.33 1.24
CA GLN A 17 11.84 -6.78 1.12
C GLN A 17 12.04 -7.52 -0.21
N GLU A 18 11.16 -8.48 -0.53
CA GLU A 18 11.21 -9.23 -1.79
C GLU A 18 11.06 -8.31 -3.00
N MET A 19 10.14 -7.33 -2.95
CA MET A 19 9.99 -6.32 -4.00
C MET A 19 11.26 -5.49 -4.19
N ALA A 20 11.91 -5.09 -3.09
CA ALA A 20 13.16 -4.33 -3.13
C ALA A 20 14.29 -5.15 -3.76
N GLU A 21 14.45 -6.41 -3.37
CA GLU A 21 15.45 -7.34 -3.90
C GLU A 21 15.23 -7.61 -5.39
N ASN A 22 14.00 -7.97 -5.78
CA ASN A 22 13.62 -8.26 -7.16
C ASN A 22 13.78 -7.05 -8.10
N SER A 23 13.54 -5.84 -7.59
CA SER A 23 13.67 -4.61 -8.38
C SER A 23 15.08 -4.00 -8.35
N GLN A 24 15.98 -4.55 -7.53
CA GLN A 24 17.30 -3.99 -7.20
C GLN A 24 17.20 -2.55 -6.68
N ARG A 25 16.19 -2.27 -5.86
CA ARG A 25 15.94 -0.93 -5.29
C ARG A 25 16.07 -0.98 -3.77
N ILE A 26 16.31 0.18 -3.18
CA ILE A 26 16.31 0.31 -1.73
C ILE A 26 14.86 0.22 -1.25
N MET A 27 14.61 -0.52 -0.17
CA MET A 27 13.27 -0.71 0.39
C MET A 27 12.55 0.63 0.70
N SER A 28 13.28 1.67 1.10
CA SER A 28 12.69 3.00 1.31
C SER A 28 12.12 3.61 0.01
N ASP A 29 12.70 3.31 -1.15
CA ASP A 29 12.22 3.83 -2.43
C ASP A 29 10.91 3.15 -2.84
N ILE A 30 10.84 1.82 -2.64
CA ILE A 30 9.61 1.04 -2.85
C ILE A 30 8.50 1.56 -1.94
N ILE A 31 8.81 1.80 -0.67
CA ILE A 31 7.83 2.28 0.30
C ILE A 31 7.34 3.69 -0.04
N ARG A 32 8.22 4.58 -0.54
CA ARG A 32 7.81 5.90 -1.01
C ARG A 32 6.84 5.81 -2.19
N ASP A 33 7.15 5.00 -3.20
CA ASP A 33 6.25 4.81 -4.34
C ASP A 33 4.90 4.22 -3.88
N LEU A 34 4.90 3.25 -2.96
CA LEU A 34 3.67 2.67 -2.45
C LEU A 34 2.83 3.66 -1.62
N VAL A 35 3.47 4.54 -0.84
CA VAL A 35 2.78 5.61 -0.12
C VAL A 35 2.13 6.58 -1.11
N ASP A 36 2.86 7.05 -2.11
CA ASP A 36 2.32 7.95 -3.15
C ASP A 36 1.16 7.29 -3.90
N LEU A 37 1.31 6.00 -4.23
CA LEU A 37 0.27 5.23 -4.88
C LEU A 37 -0.98 5.11 -4.00
N GLY A 38 -0.82 4.80 -2.71
CA GLY A 38 -1.92 4.72 -1.77
C GLY A 38 -2.65 6.05 -1.58
N ILE A 39 -1.91 7.15 -1.47
CA ILE A 39 -2.47 8.52 -1.41
C ILE A 39 -3.30 8.79 -2.68
N GLY A 40 -2.72 8.55 -3.86
CA GLY A 40 -3.42 8.78 -5.13
C GLY A 40 -4.72 7.97 -5.26
N TYR A 41 -4.68 6.68 -4.91
CA TYR A 41 -5.88 5.84 -4.89
C TYR A 41 -6.95 6.39 -3.95
N GLN A 42 -6.57 6.78 -2.73
CA GLN A 42 -7.54 7.27 -1.76
C GLN A 42 -8.14 8.64 -2.16
N GLN A 43 -7.35 9.51 -2.82
CA GLN A 43 -7.82 10.82 -3.28
C GLN A 43 -8.75 10.72 -4.49
N GLU A 44 -8.45 9.84 -5.44
CA GLU A 44 -9.18 9.76 -6.70
C GLU A 44 -10.34 8.75 -6.67
N SER A 45 -10.18 7.66 -5.92
CA SER A 45 -11.19 6.62 -5.77
C SER A 45 -11.21 6.13 -4.31
N PRO A 46 -11.81 6.90 -3.39
CA PRO A 46 -11.79 6.59 -1.96
C PRO A 46 -12.26 5.17 -1.68
N VAL A 47 -11.38 4.36 -1.08
CA VAL A 47 -11.70 2.97 -0.76
C VAL A 47 -12.24 2.89 0.66
N ILE A 48 -13.47 2.42 0.80
CA ILE A 48 -14.16 2.31 2.08
C ILE A 48 -14.35 0.84 2.42
N ILE A 49 -13.64 0.35 3.44
CA ILE A 49 -13.89 -0.99 3.98
C ILE A 49 -15.10 -0.92 4.90
N LYS A 50 -16.14 -1.69 4.59
CA LYS A 50 -17.32 -1.85 5.46
C LYS A 50 -17.25 -3.19 6.20
N GLY A 51 -17.38 -3.15 7.53
CA GLY A 51 -17.50 -4.36 8.35
C GLY A 51 -18.89 -5.00 8.24
N VAL A 52 -19.11 -6.07 9.01
CA VAL A 52 -20.33 -6.94 9.02
C VAL A 52 -21.66 -6.19 9.29
N PHE A 53 -21.61 -4.91 9.64
CA PHE A 53 -22.80 -4.06 9.87
C PHE A 53 -22.78 -2.76 9.05
N GLY A 54 -22.03 -2.71 7.94
CA GLY A 54 -21.87 -1.50 7.13
C GLY A 54 -20.98 -0.42 7.75
N ILE A 55 -20.45 -0.65 8.95
CA ILE A 55 -19.58 0.30 9.68
C ILE A 55 -18.23 0.42 8.95
N THR A 56 -17.87 1.63 8.56
CA THR A 56 -16.58 1.94 7.95
C THR A 56 -15.43 1.60 8.89
N ARG A 57 -14.42 0.90 8.37
CA ARG A 57 -13.18 0.58 9.05
C ARG A 57 -12.01 1.07 8.23
N SER A 58 -10.95 1.47 8.91
CA SER A 58 -9.70 1.86 8.27
C SER A 58 -8.87 0.62 7.94
N PHE A 59 -7.99 0.74 6.95
CA PHE A 59 -7.10 -0.35 6.52
C PHE A 59 -6.17 -0.78 7.66
N SER A 60 -5.87 0.10 8.61
CA SER A 60 -5.04 -0.19 9.78
C SER A 60 -5.64 -1.27 10.70
N LYS A 61 -6.96 -1.48 10.63
CA LYS A 61 -7.68 -2.48 11.43
C LYS A 61 -7.82 -3.83 10.74
N LEU A 62 -7.44 -3.93 9.46
CA LEU A 62 -7.26 -5.22 8.80
C LEU A 62 -6.02 -5.87 9.40
N ARG A 63 -6.16 -7.10 9.89
CA ARG A 63 -5.04 -7.92 10.36
C ARG A 63 -4.54 -8.76 9.21
N TYR A 64 -3.31 -8.49 8.76
CA TYR A 64 -2.59 -9.36 7.83
C TYR A 64 -1.65 -10.29 8.61
N GLY A 65 -2.17 -11.41 9.11
CA GLY A 65 -1.41 -12.30 9.98
C GLY A 65 -1.24 -11.77 11.41
N ASP A 66 -0.40 -12.48 12.18
CA ASP A 66 -0.46 -12.42 13.65
C ASP A 66 0.61 -11.55 14.32
N GLU A 67 1.72 -11.26 13.63
CA GLU A 67 2.86 -10.53 14.21
C GLU A 67 3.18 -9.21 13.50
N GLY A 68 3.44 -8.18 14.30
CA GLY A 68 3.81 -6.85 13.82
C GLY A 68 5.30 -6.56 14.03
N SER A 69 6.03 -6.35 12.93
CA SER A 69 7.45 -6.01 12.86
C SER A 69 7.70 -4.50 12.73
N ARG A 70 8.85 -4.03 13.21
CA ARG A 70 9.30 -2.64 13.00
C ARG A 70 10.13 -2.51 11.72
N ILE A 71 9.95 -1.39 11.05
CA ILE A 71 10.73 -0.96 9.88
C ILE A 71 11.01 0.54 9.99
N SER A 72 12.21 0.97 9.64
CA SER A 72 12.58 2.39 9.59
C SER A 72 12.79 2.80 8.14
N VAL A 73 12.12 3.86 7.71
CA VAL A 73 12.05 4.29 6.32
C VAL A 73 12.24 5.79 6.20
N TYR A 74 12.83 6.23 5.09
CA TYR A 74 12.96 7.66 4.80
C TYR A 74 11.82 8.14 3.91
N LEU A 75 10.99 9.03 4.45
CA LEU A 75 9.90 9.71 3.74
C LEU A 75 10.21 11.21 3.63
N ASN A 76 9.63 11.89 2.65
CA ASN A 76 9.68 13.35 2.60
C ASN A 76 8.48 13.95 3.38
N GLU A 77 8.63 15.20 3.83
CA GLU A 77 7.61 15.86 4.67
C GLU A 77 6.28 16.01 3.93
N GLU A 78 6.32 16.17 2.61
CA GLU A 78 5.14 16.20 1.75
C GLU A 78 4.35 14.89 1.82
N GLN A 79 4.99 13.72 1.67
CA GLN A 79 4.33 12.42 1.82
C GLN A 79 3.70 12.23 3.20
N ILE A 80 4.39 12.71 4.23
CA ILE A 80 3.92 12.63 5.61
C ILE A 80 2.67 13.50 5.79
N GLY A 81 2.72 14.76 5.33
CA GLY A 81 1.60 15.69 5.40
C GLY A 81 0.39 15.19 4.63
N GLU A 82 0.59 14.73 3.39
CA GLU A 82 -0.50 14.23 2.58
C GLU A 82 -1.08 12.92 3.08
N SER A 83 -0.26 12.05 3.68
CA SER A 83 -0.78 10.87 4.37
C SER A 83 -1.74 11.29 5.48
N LEU A 84 -1.36 12.27 6.31
CA LEU A 84 -2.19 12.80 7.40
C LEU A 84 -3.49 13.43 6.89
N ASP A 85 -3.42 14.19 5.79
CA ASP A 85 -4.59 14.85 5.19
C ASP A 85 -5.54 13.84 4.53
N THR A 86 -4.98 12.76 3.97
CA THR A 86 -5.73 11.75 3.20
C THR A 86 -6.33 10.66 4.09
N PHE A 87 -5.64 10.29 5.17
CA PHE A 87 -6.02 9.18 6.05
C PHE A 87 -6.22 9.64 7.49
N ASN A 88 -7.36 9.25 8.07
CA ASN A 88 -7.68 9.59 9.46
C ASN A 88 -6.71 8.92 10.44
N GLY A 89 -6.04 9.70 11.28
CA GLY A 89 -5.25 9.16 12.40
C GLY A 89 -4.07 10.04 12.79
N ASN A 90 -3.13 9.44 13.51
CA ASN A 90 -1.81 10.03 13.70
C ASN A 90 -0.88 9.65 12.52
N GLU A 91 0.27 10.30 12.47
CA GLU A 91 1.27 10.16 11.41
C GLU A 91 1.60 8.70 11.07
N ASN A 92 1.94 7.88 12.07
CA ASN A 92 2.30 6.48 11.86
C ASN A 92 1.12 5.62 11.40
N SER A 93 -0.11 5.96 11.78
CA SER A 93 -1.31 5.29 11.30
C SER A 93 -1.59 5.67 9.86
N ALA A 94 -1.55 6.96 9.54
CA ALA A 94 -1.81 7.50 8.21
C ALA A 94 -0.83 6.96 7.16
N ILE A 95 0.47 7.02 7.42
CA ILE A 95 1.51 6.50 6.53
C ILE A 95 1.33 4.99 6.29
N ARG A 96 1.00 4.25 7.35
CA ARG A 96 0.75 2.81 7.25
C ARG A 96 -0.50 2.50 6.44
N GLU A 97 -1.55 3.31 6.52
CA GLU A 97 -2.73 3.15 5.68
C GLU A 97 -2.43 3.44 4.21
N ALA A 98 -1.69 4.51 3.92
CA ALA A 98 -1.20 4.81 2.58
C ALA A 98 -0.39 3.64 2.02
N LEU A 99 0.62 3.16 2.76
CA LEU A 99 1.46 2.03 2.35
C LEU A 99 0.64 0.75 2.10
N ARG A 100 -0.30 0.42 3.00
CA ARG A 100 -1.15 -0.76 2.84
C ARG A 100 -2.03 -0.64 1.60
N LEU A 101 -2.69 0.52 1.42
CA LEU A 101 -3.56 0.73 0.27
C LEU A 101 -2.76 0.64 -1.03
N GLY A 102 -1.60 1.28 -1.11
CA GLY A 102 -0.72 1.18 -2.28
C GLY A 102 -0.29 -0.25 -2.57
N PHE A 103 0.12 -1.01 -1.56
CA PHE A 103 0.51 -2.42 -1.71
C PHE A 103 -0.66 -3.28 -2.21
N ILE A 104 -1.83 -3.11 -1.60
CA ILE A 104 -3.04 -3.85 -1.94
C ILE A 104 -3.45 -3.55 -3.37
N MET A 105 -3.45 -2.27 -3.79
CA MET A 105 -3.88 -1.88 -5.12
C MET A 105 -2.89 -2.31 -6.21
N LEU A 106 -1.59 -2.29 -5.91
CA LEU A 106 -0.57 -2.85 -6.81
C LEU A 106 -0.78 -4.35 -7.02
N ASN A 107 -1.27 -5.06 -6.00
CA ASN A 107 -1.45 -6.51 -5.99
C ASN A 107 -2.93 -6.92 -5.98
N ALA A 108 -3.84 -6.10 -6.50
CA ALA A 108 -5.29 -6.27 -6.32
C ALA A 108 -5.81 -7.64 -6.80
N ASP A 109 -5.21 -8.20 -7.86
CA ASP A 109 -5.53 -9.53 -8.39
C ASP A 109 -5.08 -10.69 -7.48
N LYS A 110 -4.10 -10.45 -6.61
CA LYS A 110 -3.44 -11.44 -5.74
C LYS A 110 -3.91 -11.32 -4.28
N VAL A 111 -4.57 -10.22 -3.89
CA VAL A 111 -5.05 -10.01 -2.52
C VAL A 111 -6.47 -10.52 -2.36
N SER A 112 -6.65 -11.48 -1.45
CA SER A 112 -7.96 -11.94 -0.99
C SER A 112 -8.17 -11.66 0.50
N PHE A 113 -9.43 -11.49 0.88
CA PHE A 113 -9.84 -11.24 2.26
C PHE A 113 -10.69 -12.40 2.75
N THR A 114 -10.29 -13.00 3.85
CA THR A 114 -11.05 -14.08 4.46
C THR A 114 -12.13 -13.51 5.37
N ASN A 115 -13.40 -13.71 5.02
CA ASN A 115 -14.50 -13.70 5.97
C ASN A 115 -14.61 -15.12 6.53
N PRO A 116 -14.90 -15.34 7.84
CA PRO A 116 -15.11 -16.68 8.41
C PRO A 116 -16.07 -17.58 7.63
N HIS A 117 -16.88 -17.00 6.74
CA HIS A 117 -17.81 -17.73 5.90
C HIS A 117 -17.41 -17.84 4.41
N VAL A 118 -16.56 -16.96 3.86
CA VAL A 118 -16.20 -16.91 2.43
C VAL A 118 -14.89 -16.14 2.19
N GLU A 119 -14.08 -16.57 1.22
CA GLU A 119 -12.98 -15.76 0.66
C GLU A 119 -13.53 -14.70 -0.32
N VAL A 120 -13.33 -13.42 -0.04
CA VAL A 120 -13.82 -12.30 -0.84
C VAL A 120 -12.65 -11.66 -1.59
N LYS A 121 -12.83 -11.36 -2.89
CA LYS A 121 -11.87 -10.61 -3.72
C LYS A 121 -12.45 -9.24 -4.13
N PRO A 122 -12.58 -8.29 -3.19
CA PRO A 122 -13.37 -7.08 -3.41
C PRO A 122 -12.65 -6.01 -4.23
N LEU A 123 -11.38 -6.18 -4.61
CA LEU A 123 -10.54 -5.06 -5.11
C LEU A 123 -10.17 -5.14 -6.59
N LYS A 124 -10.46 -6.25 -7.27
CA LYS A 124 -10.19 -6.40 -8.70
C LYS A 124 -10.95 -5.38 -9.55
N ASP A 125 -12.15 -5.00 -9.12
CA ASP A 125 -13.03 -4.06 -9.85
C ASP A 125 -12.69 -2.58 -9.59
N PHE A 126 -11.73 -2.27 -8.69
CA PHE A 126 -11.42 -0.91 -8.24
C PHE A 126 -10.12 -0.33 -8.81
N MET A 127 -9.53 -0.98 -9.81
CA MET A 127 -8.28 -0.50 -10.39
C MET A 127 -8.46 0.81 -11.16
N VAL A 128 -7.66 1.81 -10.81
CA VAL A 128 -7.60 3.09 -11.51
C VAL A 128 -6.67 2.92 -12.71
N ASN A 129 -7.21 3.15 -13.91
CA ASN A 129 -6.46 3.01 -15.16
C ASN A 129 -5.48 4.16 -15.43
N SER A 130 -5.76 5.34 -14.88
CA SER A 130 -4.92 6.54 -15.00
C SER A 130 -5.14 7.46 -13.80
N PHE A 131 -4.07 7.85 -13.12
CA PHE A 131 -4.12 8.84 -12.04
C PHE A 131 -4.05 10.25 -12.60
N GLN A 132 -4.82 11.18 -12.04
CA GLN A 132 -4.60 12.62 -12.18
C GLN A 132 -3.42 13.09 -11.31
N ASN A 133 -3.16 12.38 -10.21
CA ASN A 133 -2.02 12.60 -9.35
C ASN A 133 -0.73 12.11 -10.04
N ASN A 134 0.08 13.06 -10.51
CA ASN A 134 1.35 12.79 -11.19
C ASN A 134 2.34 11.94 -10.37
N ARG A 135 2.35 12.07 -9.03
CA ARG A 135 3.22 11.26 -8.17
C ARG A 135 2.71 9.83 -8.08
N ALA A 136 1.41 9.62 -7.92
CA ALA A 136 0.81 8.30 -7.94
C ALA A 136 0.99 7.61 -9.31
N GLN A 137 0.85 8.34 -10.42
CA GLN A 137 1.14 7.82 -11.76
C GLN A 137 2.60 7.38 -11.89
N LYS A 138 3.55 8.26 -11.54
CA LYS A 138 4.98 7.94 -11.60
C LYS A 138 5.35 6.78 -10.67
N ALA A 139 4.76 6.73 -9.48
CA ALA A 139 4.93 5.62 -8.55
C ALA A 139 4.43 4.31 -9.15
N LEU A 140 3.25 4.31 -9.79
CA LEU A 140 2.71 3.14 -10.48
C LEU A 140 3.64 2.68 -11.60
N GLU A 141 4.17 3.60 -12.41
CA GLU A 141 5.14 3.31 -13.47
C GLU A 141 6.42 2.68 -12.89
N ASN A 142 7.01 3.30 -11.87
CA ASN A 142 8.21 2.78 -11.18
C ASN A 142 8.00 1.37 -10.61
N LEU A 143 6.78 1.06 -10.15
CA LEU A 143 6.41 -0.23 -9.56
C LEU A 143 6.05 -1.27 -10.64
N LYS A 144 5.44 -0.88 -11.77
CA LYS A 144 5.01 -1.77 -12.86
C LYS A 144 6.09 -2.06 -13.90
N ASP A 145 6.99 -1.13 -14.19
CA ASP A 145 7.99 -1.23 -15.27
C ASP A 145 8.91 -2.46 -15.16
N LYS A 146 8.90 -3.16 -14.01
CA LYS A 146 9.72 -4.35 -13.78
C LYS A 146 8.96 -5.64 -13.48
N GLU A 147 7.62 -5.65 -13.35
CA GLU A 147 6.88 -6.93 -13.46
C GLU A 147 7.06 -7.55 -14.86
N LYS A 148 7.33 -6.73 -15.90
CA LYS A 148 7.72 -7.20 -17.24
C LYS A 148 9.06 -7.94 -17.29
N MET A 149 9.94 -7.80 -16.29
CA MET A 149 11.17 -8.60 -16.19
C MET A 149 10.91 -10.02 -15.65
N ARG A 150 9.70 -10.32 -15.16
CA ARG A 150 9.22 -11.69 -14.87
C ARG A 150 8.48 -12.34 -16.05
N GLY A 151 8.26 -11.62 -17.15
CA GLY A 151 7.53 -12.11 -18.32
C GLY A 151 8.42 -12.69 -19.43
N LYS A 152 9.74 -12.75 -19.21
CA LYS A 152 10.68 -13.50 -20.04
C LYS A 152 11.54 -14.31 -19.10
N ASP A 153 11.14 -15.56 -18.86
CA ASP A 153 12.02 -16.72 -18.87
C ASP A 153 11.22 -17.99 -18.51
N PHE A 154 11.21 -18.91 -19.48
CA PHE A 154 10.70 -20.29 -19.54
C PHE A 154 9.21 -20.51 -19.85
#